data_AF-A0A0R3M809-F1
#
_entry.id   AF-A0A0R3M809-F1
#
_cell.length_a   1.000
_cell.length_b   1.000
_cell.length_c   1.000
_cell.angle_alpha   90.00
_cell.angle_beta   90.00
_cell.angle_gamma   90.00
#
_symmetry.space_group_name_H-M   'P 1'
#
loop_
_entity.id
_entity.type
_entity.pdbx_description
1 polymer ?
#
loop_
_entity_poly.entity_id
_entity_poly.type
_entity_poly.pdbx_seq_one_letter_code
_entity_poly.pdbx_strand_id
1 'polypeptide(L)' 'MNQTNDKSLKQHRSKQLYDRAFFFKRLAIGAADSKFSAKLQPLVDEYESEAARAMLEMEQPAAPRESAGGCALPEHHTG' A
#
# COMPACT_ATOMS: atom_id res chain seq x y z
N MET A 1 13.53 17.36 10.45
CA MET A 1 13.58 15.97 10.96
C MET A 1 12.44 15.07 10.41
N ASN A 2 11.87 15.34 9.22
CA ASN A 2 10.66 14.63 8.76
C ASN A 2 10.89 13.51 7.71
N GLN A 3 12.06 13.45 7.07
CA GLN A 3 12.34 12.45 6.03
C GLN A 3 12.55 11.02 6.57
N THR A 4 13.05 10.90 7.81
CA THR A 4 13.30 9.60 8.45
C THR A 4 11.99 8.89 8.82
N ASN A 5 10.98 9.66 9.25
CA ASN A 5 9.68 9.13 9.62
C ASN A 5 8.90 8.60 8.41
N ASP A 6 8.92 9.33 7.29
CA ASP A 6 8.24 8.95 6.05
C ASP A 6 8.79 7.65 5.44
N LYS A 7 10.12 7.49 5.43
CA LYS A 7 10.78 6.25 4.97
C LYS A 7 10.42 5.06 5.86
N SER A 8 10.41 5.23 7.18
CA SER A 8 10.03 4.17 8.11
C SER A 8 8.57 3.76 7.94
N LEU A 9 7.68 4.72 7.65
CA LEU A 9 6.26 4.47 7.42
C LEU A 9 6.01 3.71 6.12
N LYS A 10 6.73 4.07 5.04
CA LYS A 10 6.68 3.37 3.74
C LYS A 10 7.26 1.97 3.81
N GLN A 11 8.37 1.77 4.53
CA GLN A 11 8.93 0.44 4.83
C GLN A 11 7.93 -0.43 5.60
N HIS A 12 7.25 0.16 6.58
CA HIS A 12 6.25 -0.55 7.35
C HIS A 12 5.05 -0.94 6.48
N ARG A 13 4.60 -0.05 5.57
CA ARG A 13 3.51 -0.32 4.64
C ARG A 13 3.84 -1.44 3.66
N SER A 14 5.01 -1.40 3.00
CA SER A 14 5.40 -2.46 2.05
C SER A 14 5.52 -3.83 2.73
N LYS A 15 6.08 -3.87 3.95
CA LYS A 15 6.11 -5.09 4.76
C LYS A 15 4.72 -5.63 5.09
N GLN A 16 3.79 -4.78 5.52
CA GLN A 16 2.42 -5.19 5.83
C GLN A 16 1.69 -5.78 4.61
N LEU A 17 1.94 -5.22 3.41
CA LEU A 17 1.37 -5.73 2.16
C LEU A 17 1.94 -7.11 1.81
N TYR A 18 3.26 -7.30 1.95
CA TYR A 18 3.89 -8.62 1.78
C TYR A 18 3.36 -9.65 2.79
N ASP A 19 3.22 -9.28 4.07
CA ASP A 19 2.70 -10.17 5.11
C ASP A 19 1.25 -10.62 4.78
N ARG A 20 0.43 -9.73 4.22
CA ARG A 20 -0.93 -10.06 3.74
C ARG A 20 -0.92 -11.00 2.54
N ALA A 21 -0.12 -10.71 1.51
CA ALA A 21 0.05 -11.61 0.36
C ALA A 21 0.47 -13.01 0.81
N PHE A 22 1.44 -13.09 1.72
CA PHE A 22 1.93 -14.35 2.27
C PHE A 22 0.85 -15.11 3.05
N PHE A 23 0.04 -14.41 3.86
CA PHE A 23 -1.11 -15.00 4.54
C PHE A 23 -2.08 -15.66 3.55
N PHE A 24 -2.47 -14.96 2.48
CA PHE A 24 -3.39 -15.51 1.49
C PHE A 24 -2.78 -16.67 0.70
N LYS A 25 -1.48 -16.64 0.39
CA LYS A 25 -0.76 -17.80 -0.18
C LYS A 25 -0.84 -19.02 0.73
N ARG A 26 -0.55 -18.85 2.02
CA ARG A 26 -0.61 -19.92 3.03
C ARG A 26 -2.04 -20.47 3.18
N LEU A 27 -3.03 -19.58 3.18
CA LEU A 27 -4.45 -19.96 3.24
C LEU A 27 -4.86 -20.76 2.00
N ALA A 28 -4.41 -20.35 0.80
CA ALA A 28 -4.70 -21.05 -0.45
C ALA A 28 -4.04 -22.43 -0.53
N ILE A 29 -2.82 -22.59 0.01
CA ILE A 29 -2.12 -23.88 0.10
C ILE A 29 -2.83 -24.83 1.08
N GLY A 30 -3.30 -24.29 2.22
CA GLY A 30 -4.00 -25.07 3.24
C GLY A 30 -5.47 -25.37 2.91
N ALA A 31 -6.02 -24.77 1.86
CA ALA A 31 -7.40 -24.97 1.46
C ALA A 31 -7.57 -26.32 0.74
N ALA A 32 -8.53 -27.11 1.21
CA ALA A 32 -8.90 -28.37 0.57
C ALA A 32 -9.69 -28.16 -0.74
N ASP A 33 -10.32 -27.00 -0.92
CA ASP A 33 -11.09 -26.65 -2.12
C ASP A 33 -10.25 -25.79 -3.09
N SER A 34 -9.96 -26.36 -4.26
CA SER A 34 -9.19 -25.69 -5.32
C SER A 34 -9.89 -24.46 -5.90
N LYS A 35 -11.23 -24.41 -5.88
CA LYS A 35 -11.99 -23.21 -6.31
C LYS A 35 -11.84 -22.09 -5.30
N PHE A 36 -11.73 -22.42 -4.02
CA PHE A 36 -11.47 -21.44 -2.97
C PHE A 36 -10.03 -20.89 -3.10
N SER A 37 -9.03 -21.76 -3.29
CA SER A 37 -7.64 -21.33 -3.56
C SER A 37 -7.56 -20.43 -4.79
N ALA A 38 -8.26 -20.75 -5.88
CA ALA A 38 -8.29 -19.93 -7.08
C ALA A 38 -8.88 -18.52 -6.84
N LYS A 39 -9.85 -18.38 -5.92
CA LYS A 39 -10.42 -17.07 -5.54
C LYS A 39 -9.47 -16.22 -4.69
N LEU A 40 -8.50 -16.83 -4.04
CA LEU A 40 -7.49 -16.12 -3.25
C LEU A 40 -6.34 -15.59 -4.11
N GLN A 41 -6.10 -16.18 -5.29
CA GLN A 41 -5.01 -15.79 -6.17
C GLN A 41 -5.05 -14.30 -6.57
N PRO A 42 -6.21 -13.70 -6.95
CA PRO A 42 -6.27 -12.27 -7.26
C PRO A 42 -5.87 -11.36 -6.08
N LEU A 43 -6.22 -11.75 -4.85
CA LEU A 43 -5.84 -10.99 -3.64
C LEU A 43 -4.33 -11.07 -3.40
N VAL A 44 -3.74 -12.24 -3.61
CA VAL A 44 -2.29 -12.42 -3.54
C VAL A 44 -1.60 -11.50 -4.56
N ASP A 45 -2.02 -11.54 -5.81
CA ASP A 45 -1.42 -10.76 -6.90
C ASP A 45 -1.54 -9.25 -6.64
N GLU A 46 -2.69 -8.81 -6.12
CA GLU A 46 -2.94 -7.40 -5.77
C GLU A 46 -2.00 -6.93 -4.65
N TYR A 47 -1.89 -7.68 -3.55
CA TYR A 47 -1.03 -7.31 -2.43
C TYR A 47 0.46 -7.34 -2.79
N GLU A 48 0.91 -8.31 -3.60
CA GLU A 48 2.30 -8.32 -4.09
C GLU A 48 2.59 -7.15 -5.03
N SER A 49 1.66 -6.83 -5.92
CA SER A 49 1.80 -5.67 -6.82
C SER A 49 1.79 -4.35 -6.06
N GLU A 50 0.97 -4.20 -5.02
CA GLU A 50 0.99 -3.00 -4.17
C GLU A 50 2.26 -2.92 -3.31
N ALA A 51 2.75 -4.05 -2.78
CA ALA A 51 4.00 -4.08 -2.03
C ALA A 51 5.21 -3.68 -2.91
N ALA A 52 5.26 -4.17 -4.15
CA ALA A 52 6.28 -3.81 -5.13
C ALA A 52 6.22 -2.32 -5.49
N ARG A 53 5.02 -1.76 -5.71
CA ARG A 53 4.84 -0.31 -5.95
C ARG A 53 5.29 0.52 -4.75
N ALA A 54 4.94 0.11 -3.53
CA ALA A 54 5.35 0.80 -2.31
C ALA A 54 6.88 0.78 -2.10
N MET A 55 7.57 -0.30 -2.50
CA MET A 55 9.04 -0.33 -2.52
C MET A 55 9.63 0.60 -3.59
N LEU A 56 9.06 0.61 -4.79
CA LEU A 56 9.52 1.49 -5.87
C LEU A 56 9.38 2.99 -5.51
N GLU A 57 8.29 3.38 -4.84
CA GLU A 57 8.10 4.74 -4.31
C GLU A 57 9.12 5.14 -3.22
N MET A 58 9.76 4.16 -2.57
CA MET A 58 10.86 4.43 -1.64
C MET A 58 12.20 4.63 -2.37
N GLU A 59 12.46 3.88 -3.45
CA GLU A 59 13.68 3.99 -4.25
C GLU A 59 13.67 5.21 -5.18
N GLN A 60 12.49 5.57 -5.70
CA GLN A 60 12.24 6.82 -6.40
C GLN A 60 11.32 7.69 -5.55
N PRO A 61 11.85 8.44 -4.57
CA PRO A 61 11.08 9.51 -3.97
C PRO A 61 10.70 10.46 -5.10
N ALA A 62 9.41 10.49 -5.42
CA ALA A 62 8.86 11.34 -6.47
C ALA A 62 9.51 12.73 -6.37
N ALA A 63 10.06 13.22 -7.48
CA ALA A 63 10.46 14.61 -7.60
C ALA A 63 9.30 15.48 -7.09
N PRO A 64 9.58 16.59 -6.36
CA PRO A 64 8.55 17.38 -5.71
C PRO A 64 7.42 17.66 -6.70
N ARG A 65 6.23 17.08 -6.45
CA ARG A 65 5.04 17.51 -7.17
C ARG A 65 4.81 18.95 -6.74
N GLU A 66 5.21 19.86 -7.60
CA GLU A 66 4.93 21.27 -7.47
C GLU A 66 3.43 21.46 -7.21
N SER A 67 3.18 22.37 -6.28
CA SER A 67 1.88 22.77 -5.77
C SER A 67 0.81 22.91 -6.86
N ALA A 68 -0.11 21.95 -6.93
CA ALA A 68 -1.44 22.15 -7.47
C ALA A 68 -2.45 22.18 -6.30
N GLY A 69 -2.22 23.08 -5.34
CA GLY A 69 -3.11 23.36 -4.22
C GLY A 69 -3.87 24.69 -4.40
N GLY A 70 -4.36 24.96 -5.60
CA GLY A 70 -5.32 26.03 -5.83
C GLY A 70 -6.74 25.48 -5.73
N CYS A 71 -7.33 25.49 -4.52
CA CYS A 71 -8.68 26.04 -4.26
C CYS A 71 -9.03 25.88 -2.78
N ALA A 72 -9.65 26.93 -2.23
CA ALA A 72 -9.85 27.23 -0.81
C ALA A 72 -10.61 26.17 0.01
N LEU A 73 -10.20 26.03 1.27
CA LEU A 73 -11.05 25.56 2.38
C LEU A 73 -12.20 26.56 2.56
N PRO A 74 -13.46 26.13 2.80
CA PRO A 74 -14.47 27.04 3.31
C PRO A 74 -14.24 27.24 4.81
N GLU A 75 -13.79 28.44 5.19
CA GLU A 75 -13.80 28.88 6.59
C GLU A 75 -15.25 29.04 7.07
N HIS A 76 -15.66 28.19 8.00
CA HIS A 76 -16.89 28.37 8.75
C HIS A 76 -16.69 29.54 9.73
N HIS A 77 -17.14 30.73 9.36
CA HIS A 77 -17.34 31.82 10.32
C HIS A 77 -18.78 31.77 10.83
N THR A 78 -18.91 31.46 12.12
CA THR A 78 -20.12 31.70 12.90
C THR A 78 -19.98 33.09 13.52
N GLY A 79 -20.97 33.96 13.28
CA GLY A 79 -21.05 35.32 13.82
C GLY A 79 -22.29 36.02 13.30
#